data_AF-A0A7Y9S1T1-F1
#
_entry.id   AF-A0A7Y9S1T1-F1
#
_cell.length_a   1.000
_cell.length_b   1.000
_cell.length_c   1.000
_cell.angle_alpha   90.00
_cell.angle_beta   90.00
_cell.angle_gamma   90.00
#
_symmetry.space_group_name_H-M   'P 1'
#
loop_
_entity.id
_entity.type
_entity.pdbx_description
1 polymer ?
#
loop_
_entity_poly.entity_id
_entity_poly.type
_entity_poly.pdbx_seq_one_letter_code
_entity_poly.pdbx_strand_id
1 'polypeptide(L)'
;MGLIEELLDRASGRHPAGDWHGRARHALTICACVTLDASPDWIIFDTEDGIGWLRRRVDMPEGEIVRAALEAGGHADPSEVVAWLQGTAADPWTGGDGYGDAEVVIALRRWIDAS
;
A
#
# COMPACT_ATOMS: atom_id res chain seq x y z
N MET A 1 -0.22 -1.22 17.69
CA MET A 1 -0.51 -1.34 16.25
C MET A 1 -1.25 -0.08 15.85
N GLY A 2 -0.85 0.57 14.76
CA GLY A 2 -1.54 1.77 14.26
C GLY A 2 -2.86 1.39 13.57
N LEU A 3 -3.80 2.34 13.48
CA LEU A 3 -5.11 2.16 12.84
C LEU A 3 -5.00 1.59 11.41
N ILE A 4 -3.94 1.94 10.70
CA ILE A 4 -3.69 1.53 9.31
C ILE A 4 -3.17 0.11 9.24
N GLU A 5 -2.28 -0.28 10.15
CA GLU A 5 -1.78 -1.65 10.25
C GLU A 5 -2.95 -2.60 10.52
N GLU A 6 -3.87 -2.24 11.43
CA GLU A 6 -5.07 -3.02 11.72
C GLU A 6 -6.01 -3.17 10.51
N LEU A 7 -6.17 -2.11 9.72
CA LEU A 7 -7.01 -2.15 8.52
C LEU A 7 -6.39 -3.03 7.44
N LEU A 8 -5.10 -2.88 7.20
CA LEU A 8 -4.37 -3.65 6.20
C LEU A 8 -4.26 -5.13 6.62
N ASP A 9 -4.02 -5.41 7.91
CA ASP A 9 -4.03 -6.77 8.47
C ASP A 9 -5.37 -7.46 8.26
N ARG A 10 -6.47 -6.73 8.49
CA ARG A 10 -7.82 -7.27 8.26
C ARG A 10 -8.06 -7.59 6.78
N ALA A 11 -7.61 -6.72 5.87
CA ALA A 11 -7.72 -6.95 4.43
C ALA A 11 -6.90 -8.18 4.00
N SER A 12 -5.63 -8.26 4.40
CA SER A 12 -4.76 -9.41 4.09
C SER A 12 -5.19 -10.71 4.76
N GLY A 13 -5.85 -10.63 5.92
CA GLY A 13 -6.38 -11.80 6.62
C GLY A 13 -7.54 -12.47 5.89
N ARG A 14 -8.34 -11.71 5.13
CA ARG A 14 -9.46 -12.24 4.33
C ARG A 14 -9.00 -12.81 2.99
N HIS A 15 -8.10 -12.10 2.32
CA HIS A 15 -7.57 -12.46 1.01
C HIS A 15 -6.05 -12.39 1.04
N PRO A 16 -5.37 -13.40 1.61
CA PRO A 16 -3.92 -13.35 1.73
C PRO A 16 -3.25 -13.47 0.36
N ALA A 17 -2.34 -12.54 0.06
CA ALA A 17 -1.55 -12.55 -1.18
C ALA A 17 -0.62 -13.78 -1.35
N GLY A 18 -0.48 -14.62 -0.32
CA GLY A 18 0.45 -15.75 -0.33
C GLY A 18 1.90 -15.29 -0.46
N ASP A 19 2.73 -16.09 -1.13
CA ASP A 19 4.09 -15.69 -1.47
C ASP A 19 4.09 -14.68 -2.61
N TRP A 20 4.65 -13.50 -2.35
CA TRP A 20 4.66 -12.37 -3.28
C TRP A 20 5.93 -12.28 -4.12
N HIS A 21 7.01 -12.99 -3.77
CA HIS A 21 8.30 -12.86 -4.45
C HIS A 21 8.17 -13.24 -5.92
N GLY A 22 8.28 -12.25 -6.81
CA GLY A 22 8.09 -12.40 -8.26
C GLY A 22 6.64 -12.56 -8.73
N ARG A 23 5.66 -12.40 -7.83
CA ARG A 23 4.22 -12.54 -8.11
C ARG A 23 3.41 -11.28 -7.85
N ALA A 24 3.98 -10.28 -7.15
CA ALA A 24 3.32 -9.00 -6.94
C ALA A 24 3.04 -8.31 -8.27
N ARG A 25 1.78 -7.90 -8.48
CA ARG A 25 1.32 -7.28 -9.73
C ARG A 25 1.28 -5.77 -9.61
N HIS A 26 0.73 -5.29 -8.50
CA HIS A 26 0.68 -3.88 -8.15
C HIS A 26 1.28 -3.66 -6.77
N ALA A 27 2.00 -2.56 -6.60
CA ALA A 27 2.48 -2.12 -5.30
C ALA A 27 2.24 -0.62 -5.10
N LEU A 28 1.79 -0.26 -3.90
CA LEU A 28 1.59 1.11 -3.46
C LEU A 28 2.50 1.38 -2.26
N THR A 29 3.42 2.32 -2.41
CA THR A 29 4.35 2.72 -1.35
C THR A 29 3.92 4.04 -0.72
N ILE A 30 3.81 4.08 0.60
CA ILE A 30 3.40 5.27 1.35
C ILE A 30 4.54 5.68 2.26
N CYS A 31 5.23 6.76 1.92
CA CYS A 31 6.21 7.39 2.80
C CYS A 31 5.49 8.37 3.73
N ALA A 32 5.35 8.02 5.00
CA ALA A 32 4.59 8.82 5.96
C ALA A 32 5.35 10.00 6.56
N CYS A 33 6.40 10.47 5.92
CA CYS A 33 7.23 11.58 6.42
C CYS A 33 6.47 12.90 6.58
N VAL A 34 5.31 13.03 5.93
CA VAL A 34 4.44 14.21 6.05
C VAL A 34 3.75 14.32 7.41
N THR A 35 3.60 13.20 8.13
CA THR A 35 2.99 13.16 9.47
C THR A 35 3.85 12.51 10.54
N LEU A 36 4.88 11.73 10.17
CA LEU A 36 5.75 10.99 11.07
C LEU A 36 7.22 11.32 10.82
N ASP A 37 7.92 11.81 11.85
CA ASP A 37 9.34 12.19 11.76
C ASP A 37 10.27 11.04 11.30
N ALA A 38 9.91 9.80 11.61
CA ALA A 38 10.70 8.61 11.27
C ALA A 38 10.50 8.08 9.85
N SER A 39 9.60 8.69 9.06
CA SER A 39 9.34 8.32 7.65
C SER A 39 9.14 6.82 7.39
N PRO A 40 8.29 6.10 8.15
CA PRO A 40 8.03 4.69 7.85
C PRO A 40 7.37 4.56 6.48
N ASP A 41 7.85 3.61 5.68
CA ASP A 41 7.20 3.25 4.42
C ASP A 41 6.23 2.08 4.68
N TRP A 42 4.97 2.24 4.32
CA TRP A 42 4.05 1.12 4.13
C TRP A 42 4.05 0.71 2.67
N ILE A 43 4.18 -0.58 2.40
CA ILE A 43 4.04 -1.13 1.06
C ILE A 43 2.81 -2.03 1.06
N ILE A 44 1.82 -1.67 0.26
CA ILE A 44 0.59 -2.44 0.05
C ILE A 44 0.70 -3.05 -1.34
N PHE A 45 0.38 -4.32 -1.51
CA PHE A 45 0.53 -4.99 -2.79
C PHE A 45 -0.53 -6.05 -3.00
N ASP A 46 -0.77 -6.42 -4.25
CA ASP A 46 -1.59 -7.58 -4.60
C ASP A 46 -0.82 -8.62 -5.41
N THR A 47 -1.31 -9.84 -5.32
CA THR A 47 -0.97 -10.96 -6.21
C THR A 47 -2.24 -11.43 -6.90
N GLU A 48 -2.15 -12.50 -7.68
CA GLU A 48 -3.34 -13.20 -8.20
C GLU A 48 -4.27 -13.70 -7.10
N ASP A 49 -3.72 -13.98 -5.90
CA ASP A 49 -4.41 -14.69 -4.84
C ASP A 49 -5.07 -13.73 -3.82
N GLY A 50 -4.54 -12.52 -3.69
CA GLY A 50 -5.04 -11.57 -2.69
C GLY A 50 -4.17 -10.35 -2.48
N ILE A 51 -4.34 -9.73 -1.32
CA ILE A 51 -3.65 -8.52 -0.87
C ILE A 51 -2.69 -8.83 0.29
N GLY A 52 -1.57 -8.13 0.29
CA GLY A 52 -0.60 -8.16 1.36
C GLY A 52 -0.13 -6.75 1.65
N TRP A 53 0.52 -6.61 2.81
CA TRP A 53 1.19 -5.38 3.14
C TRP A 53 2.41 -5.69 4.00
N LEU A 54 3.38 -4.78 3.99
CA LEU A 54 4.49 -4.80 4.92
C LEU A 54 4.87 -3.39 5.32
N ARG A 55 5.46 -3.29 6.52
CA ARG A 55 6.15 -2.09 6.96
C ARG A 55 7.62 -2.22 6.61
N ARG A 56 8.12 -1.33 5.75
CA ARG A 56 9.53 -1.31 5.41
C ARG A 56 10.36 -0.97 6.64
N ARG A 57 11.43 -1.71 6.84
CA ARG A 57 12.46 -1.42 7.84
C ARG A 57 13.67 -0.83 7.15
N VAL A 58 14.40 0.06 7.83
CA VAL A 58 15.60 0.73 7.28
C VAL A 58 16.67 -0.29 6.87
N ASP A 59 16.73 -1.42 7.57
CA ASP A 59 17.69 -2.52 7.37
C ASP A 59 17.14 -3.70 6.56
N MET A 60 15.97 -3.54 5.91
CA MET A 60 15.36 -4.59 5.11
C MET A 60 16.22 -4.89 3.86
N PRO A 61 16.59 -6.17 3.61
CA PRO A 61 17.30 -6.56 2.39
C PRO A 61 16.50 -6.18 1.13
N GLU A 62 17.19 -5.82 0.06
CA GLU A 62 16.54 -5.40 -1.19
C GLU A 62 15.61 -6.49 -1.77
N GLY A 63 15.96 -7.76 -1.60
CA GLY A 63 15.13 -8.89 -2.01
C GLY A 63 13.85 -9.07 -1.20
N GLU A 64 13.73 -8.44 -0.03
CA GLU A 64 12.52 -8.44 0.81
C GLU A 64 11.63 -7.21 0.54
N ILE A 65 12.10 -6.26 -0.28
CA ILE A 65 11.29 -5.12 -0.71
C ILE A 65 10.39 -5.60 -1.86
N VAL A 66 9.09 -5.41 -1.69
CA VAL A 66 8.11 -5.75 -2.72
C VAL A 66 8.36 -4.90 -3.96
N ARG A 67 8.53 -5.59 -5.09
CA ARG A 67 8.61 -5.00 -6.43
C ARG A 67 7.47 -5.55 -7.26
N ALA A 68 6.79 -4.66 -7.97
CA ALA A 68 5.64 -5.01 -8.80
C ALA A 68 5.85 -4.48 -10.22
N ALA A 69 5.10 -5.04 -11.18
CA ALA A 69 5.12 -4.57 -12.55
C ALA A 69 4.58 -3.14 -12.67
N LEU A 70 3.58 -2.81 -11.85
CA LEU A 70 3.04 -1.47 -11.71
C LEU A 70 3.22 -1.02 -10.26
N GLU A 71 3.80 0.15 -10.09
CA GLU A 71 4.01 0.76 -8.79
C GLU A 71 3.25 2.10 -8.74
N ALA A 72 2.92 2.54 -7.54
CA ALA A 72 2.36 3.87 -7.25
C ALA A 72 2.84 4.31 -5.87
N GLY A 73 2.67 5.60 -5.58
CA GLY A 73 2.85 6.13 -4.24
C GLY A 73 3.79 7.31 -4.14
N GLY A 74 4.25 7.58 -2.92
CA GLY A 74 5.05 8.75 -2.59
C GLY A 74 4.79 9.23 -1.16
N HIS A 75 5.01 10.52 -0.93
CA HIS A 75 4.83 11.17 0.36
C HIS A 75 3.36 11.51 0.58
N ALA A 76 2.73 10.87 1.57
CA ALA A 76 1.33 11.10 1.89
C ALA A 76 1.01 10.75 3.34
N ASP A 77 -0.03 11.38 3.89
CA ASP A 77 -0.58 10.97 5.17
C ASP A 77 -1.18 9.57 4.95
N PRO A 78 -0.71 8.54 5.67
CA PRO A 78 -1.23 7.21 5.51
C PRO A 78 -2.76 7.11 5.70
N SER A 79 -3.36 7.96 6.53
CA SER A 79 -4.80 8.00 6.74
C SER A 79 -5.57 8.52 5.51
N GLU A 80 -5.01 9.48 4.78
CA GLU A 80 -5.57 9.96 3.51
C GLU A 80 -5.48 8.90 2.43
N VAL A 81 -4.35 8.16 2.36
CA VAL A 81 -4.20 7.05 1.41
C VAL A 81 -5.23 5.95 1.69
N VAL A 82 -5.47 5.61 2.97
CA VAL A 82 -6.49 4.62 3.34
C VAL A 82 -7.89 5.13 2.97
N ALA A 83 -8.23 6.38 3.30
CA ALA A 83 -9.54 6.95 2.96
C ALA A 83 -9.75 6.97 1.43
N TRP A 84 -8.69 7.26 0.68
CA TRP A 84 -8.70 7.19 -0.77
C TRP A 84 -8.84 5.75 -1.27
N LEU A 85 -8.14 4.76 -0.73
CA LEU A 85 -8.33 3.34 -1.09
C LEU A 85 -9.76 2.86 -0.80
N GLN A 86 -10.42 3.40 0.23
CA GLN A 86 -11.82 3.11 0.53
C GLN A 86 -12.81 3.90 -0.35
N GLY A 87 -12.32 4.73 -1.28
CA GLY A 87 -13.15 5.57 -2.14
C GLY A 87 -13.87 6.72 -1.41
N THR A 88 -13.43 7.06 -0.19
CA THR A 88 -14.05 8.09 0.66
C THR A 88 -13.32 9.44 0.60
N ALA A 89 -12.13 9.49 0.01
CA ALA A 89 -11.34 10.70 -0.19
C ALA A 89 -10.81 10.81 -1.62
N ALA A 90 -10.37 12.02 -2.00
CA ALA A 90 -9.67 12.28 -3.26
C ALA A 90 -8.23 11.70 -3.23
N ASP A 91 -7.58 11.67 -4.39
CA ASP A 91 -6.19 11.21 -4.51
C ASP A 91 -5.24 12.13 -3.70
N PRO A 92 -4.52 11.58 -2.70
CA PRO A 92 -3.65 12.36 -1.81
C PRO A 92 -2.46 12.98 -2.54
N TRP A 93 -2.12 12.51 -3.75
CA TRP A 93 -0.99 13.03 -4.54
C TRP A 93 -1.38 14.09 -5.57
N THR A 94 -2.66 14.48 -5.67
CA THR A 94 -3.16 15.44 -6.69
C THR A 94 -2.43 16.80 -6.69
N GLY A 95 -1.69 17.16 -5.63
CA GLY A 95 -0.90 18.40 -5.55
C GLY A 95 0.49 18.23 -4.93
N GLY A 96 1.04 17.01 -4.89
CA GLY A 96 2.21 16.69 -4.06
C GLY A 96 3.27 15.81 -4.71
N ASP A 97 4.17 15.29 -3.89
CA ASP A 97 5.29 14.44 -4.29
C ASP A 97 4.89 12.95 -4.21
N GLY A 98 4.42 12.44 -5.35
CA GLY A 98 4.01 11.06 -5.54
C GLY A 98 3.12 10.92 -6.77
N TYR A 99 2.62 9.71 -7.00
CA TYR A 99 1.72 9.44 -8.11
C TYR A 99 0.73 8.32 -7.77
N GLY A 100 -0.55 8.61 -7.95
CA GLY A 100 -1.62 7.62 -7.85
C GLY A 100 -1.91 6.98 -9.21
N ASP A 101 -1.12 5.98 -9.62
CA ASP A 101 -1.45 5.23 -10.84
C ASP A 101 -2.85 4.61 -10.72
N ALA A 102 -3.76 5.01 -11.60
CA ALA A 102 -5.16 4.63 -11.50
C ALA A 102 -5.37 3.11 -11.56
N GLU A 103 -4.52 2.36 -12.27
CA GLU A 103 -4.61 0.91 -12.37
C GLU A 103 -4.25 0.23 -11.05
N VAL A 104 -3.14 0.65 -10.42
CA VAL A 104 -2.71 0.16 -9.10
C VAL A 104 -3.82 0.35 -8.07
N VAL A 105 -4.45 1.53 -8.08
CA VAL A 105 -5.51 1.88 -7.14
C VAL A 105 -6.73 1.02 -7.34
N ILE A 106 -7.23 0.96 -8.58
CA ILE A 106 -8.39 0.15 -8.92
C ILE A 106 -8.17 -1.31 -8.52
N ALA A 107 -6.97 -1.85 -8.71
CA ALA A 107 -6.63 -3.21 -8.32
C ALA A 107 -6.69 -3.40 -6.80
N LEU A 108 -5.99 -2.56 -6.03
CA LEU A 108 -5.95 -2.68 -4.57
C LEU A 108 -7.32 -2.44 -3.91
N ARG A 109 -8.11 -1.51 -4.44
CA ARG A 109 -9.48 -1.23 -3.94
C ARG A 109 -10.38 -2.46 -4.01
N ARG A 110 -10.27 -3.30 -5.06
CA ARG A 110 -11.10 -4.50 -5.20
C ARG A 110 -10.96 -5.46 -4.01
N TRP A 111 -9.76 -5.56 -3.45
CA TRP A 111 -9.51 -6.39 -2.27
C TRP A 111 -9.99 -5.74 -0.98
N ILE A 112 -9.86 -4.41 -0.87
CA ILE A 112 -10.28 -3.64 0.30
C ILE A 112 -11.81 -3.50 0.37
N ASP A 113 -12.52 -3.46 -0.76
CA ASP A 113 -13.98 -3.34 -0.82
C ASP A 113 -14.69 -4.71 -0.74
N ALA A 114 -14.02 -5.81 -1.09
CA ALA A 114 -14.55 -7.17 -0.92
C ALA A 114 -14.62 -7.64 0.55
N SER A 115 -14.57 -6.70 1.49
CA SER A 115 -14.20 -6.85 2.91
C SER A 115 -15.33 -6.68 3.91
#